data_AF-A0A1M6MFZ9-F1
#
_entry.id   AF-A0A1M6MFZ9-F1
#
_cell.length_a   1.000
_cell.length_b   1.000
_cell.length_c   1.000
_cell.angle_alpha   90.00
_cell.angle_beta   90.00
_cell.angle_gamma   90.00
#
_symmetry.space_group_name_H-M   'P 1'
#
loop_
_entity.id
_entity.type
_entity.pdbx_description
1 polymer ?
#
loop_
_entity_poly.entity_id
_entity_poly.type
_entity_poly.pdbx_seq_one_letter_code
_entity_poly.pdbx_strand_id
1 'polypeptide(L)' 'RHTGYQTSLKVRKRVEEIFGWIKTAGLLRKTRHRGLDRVESTFTLAAAAYNLVRMRTLIWGL' A
#
# COMPACT_ATOMS: atom_id res chain seq x y z
N ARG A 1 -2.77 13.42 26.17
CA ARG A 1 -3.01 12.47 25.05
C ARG A 1 -4.05 13.12 24.13
N HIS A 2 -3.66 13.66 22.98
CA HIS A 2 -4.57 14.43 22.10
C HIS A 2 -5.43 13.51 21.23
N THR A 3 -6.70 13.85 21.06
CA THR A 3 -7.63 13.17 20.13
C THR A 3 -7.10 13.12 18.70
N GLY A 4 -6.44 14.19 18.24
CA GLY A 4 -5.78 14.23 16.92
C GLY A 4 -4.68 13.16 16.76
N TYR A 5 -3.94 12.85 17.84
CA TYR A 5 -2.86 11.87 17.79
C TYR A 5 -3.36 10.46 17.49
N GLN A 6 -4.50 10.07 18.07
CA GLN A 6 -5.09 8.76 17.81
C GLN A 6 -5.53 8.62 16.34
N THR A 7 -6.06 9.68 15.74
CA THR A 7 -6.43 9.71 14.32
C THR A 7 -5.19 9.59 13.44
N SER A 8 -4.13 10.34 13.74
CA SER A 8 -2.86 10.24 13.01
C SER A 8 -2.28 8.83 13.07
N LEU A 9 -2.34 8.14 14.21
CA LEU A 9 -1.85 6.76 14.33
C LEU A 9 -2.65 5.79 13.43
N LYS A 10 -3.98 5.93 13.36
CA LYS A 10 -4.81 5.11 12.48
C LYS A 10 -4.47 5.33 11.01
N VAL A 11 -4.24 6.58 10.60
CA VAL A 11 -3.88 6.92 9.22
C VAL A 11 -2.48 6.40 8.88
N ARG A 12 -1.50 6.60 9.77
CA ARG A 12 -0.12 6.10 9.58
C ARG A 12 -0.09 4.60 9.39
N LYS A 13 -0.80 3.84 10.24
CA LYS A 13 -0.88 2.39 10.10
C LYS A 13 -1.38 1.96 8.71
N ARG A 14 -2.44 2.61 8.20
CA ARG A 14 -2.98 2.31 6.85
C ARG A 14 -1.96 2.58 5.74
N VAL A 15 -1.21 3.68 5.85
CA VAL A 15 -0.17 4.02 4.87
C VAL A 15 0.99 3.01 4.95
N GLU A 16 1.45 2.70 6.15
CA GLU A 16 2.55 1.76 6.40
C GLU A 16 2.20 0.33 5.93
N GLU A 17 0.94 -0.11 6.08
CA GLU A 17 0.46 -1.41 5.60
C GLU A 17 0.60 -1.55 4.07
N ILE A 18 0.20 -0.52 3.30
CA ILE A 18 0.32 -0.54 1.83
C ILE A 18 1.80 -0.62 1.42
N PHE A 19 2.65 0.23 2.00
CA PHE A 19 4.08 0.25 1.67
C PHE A 19 4.79 -1.04 2.10
N GLY A 20 4.38 -1.64 3.22
CA GLY A 20 4.87 -2.95 3.65
C GLY A 20 4.53 -4.04 2.63
N TRP A 21 3.26 -4.08 2.20
CA TRP A 21 2.77 -5.07 1.23
C TRP A 21 3.40 -4.90 -0.16
N ILE A 22 3.54 -3.66 -0.65
CA ILE A 22 4.19 -3.37 -1.94
C ILE A 22 5.64 -3.89 -1.94
N LYS A 23 6.36 -3.75 -0.82
CA LYS A 23 7.74 -4.25 -0.72
C LYS A 23 7.79 -5.78 -0.73
N THR A 24 6.88 -6.46 -0.02
CA THR A 24 6.93 -7.92 0.14
C THR A 24 6.25 -8.66 -1.01
N ALA A 25 4.97 -8.38 -1.28
CA ALA A 25 4.17 -9.05 -2.30
C ALA A 25 4.21 -8.33 -3.66
N GLY A 26 4.30 -6.99 -3.66
CA GLY A 26 4.44 -6.19 -4.88
C GLY A 26 5.84 -6.21 -5.50
N LEU A 27 6.78 -7.01 -4.96
CA LEU A 27 8.15 -7.20 -5.46
C LEU A 27 9.00 -5.92 -5.57
N LEU A 28 8.61 -4.83 -4.91
CA LEU A 28 9.31 -3.54 -4.94
C LEU A 28 10.29 -3.33 -3.76
N ARG A 29 10.65 -4.39 -3.02
CA ARG A 29 11.72 -4.32 -2.00
C ARG A 29 13.08 -3.95 -2.60
N LYS A 30 13.35 -4.42 -3.82
CA LYS A 30 14.50 -4.04 -4.65
C LYS A 30 13.99 -3.76 -6.05
N THR A 31 14.03 -2.50 -6.46
CA THR A 31 13.56 -2.08 -7.79
C THR A 31 14.31 -2.81 -8.89
N ARG A 32 13.58 -3.49 -9.78
CA ARG A 32 14.12 -4.22 -10.94
C ARG A 32 14.27 -3.35 -12.19
N HIS A 33 13.57 -2.23 -12.25
CA HIS A 33 13.51 -1.36 -13.42
C HIS A 33 14.36 -0.10 -13.23
N ARG A 34 15.00 0.36 -14.31
CA ARG A 34 15.75 1.63 -14.32
C ARG A 34 14.94 2.70 -15.04
N GLY A 35 14.96 3.92 -14.51
CA GLY A 35 14.19 5.08 -15.00
C GLY A 35 12.89 5.29 -14.24
N LEU A 36 12.53 6.56 -14.00
CA LEU A 36 11.36 6.94 -13.18
C LEU A 36 10.06 6.39 -13.77
N ASP A 37 9.83 6.55 -15.06
CA ASP A 37 8.58 6.16 -15.74
C ASP A 37 8.26 4.65 -15.55
N ARG A 38 9.29 3.80 -15.65
CA ARG A 38 9.13 2.34 -15.47
C ARG A 38 8.88 1.97 -14.01
N VAL A 39 9.51 2.68 -13.08
CA VAL A 39 9.30 2.48 -11.64
C VAL A 39 7.91 2.97 -11.25
N GLU A 40 7.47 4.11 -11.77
CA GLU A 40 6.17 4.72 -11.52
C GLU A 40 5.03 3.84 -12.02
N SER A 41 5.11 3.34 -13.25
CA SER A 41 4.10 2.42 -13.79
C SER A 41 4.01 1.12 -12.97
N THR A 42 5.16 0.54 -12.57
CA THR A 42 5.20 -0.66 -11.70
C THR A 42 4.62 -0.38 -10.31
N PHE A 43 4.96 0.76 -9.71
CA PHE A 43 4.43 1.18 -8.42
C PHE A 43 2.92 1.40 -8.46
N THR A 44 2.44 2.07 -9.51
CA THR A 44 1.01 2.35 -9.72
C THR A 44 0.22 1.06 -9.87
N LEU A 45 0.72 0.09 -10.65
CA LEU A 45 0.12 -1.23 -10.78
C LEU A 45 0.08 -1.97 -9.43
N ALA A 46 1.17 -1.96 -8.66
CA ALA A 46 1.21 -2.60 -7.35
C ALA A 46 0.23 -1.96 -6.35
N ALA A 47 0.09 -0.62 -6.36
CA ALA A 47 -0.88 0.10 -5.53
C ALA A 47 -2.32 -0.22 -5.94
N ALA A 48 -2.62 -0.30 -7.24
CA ALA A 48 -3.93 -0.70 -7.74
C ALA A 48 -4.28 -2.15 -7.33
N ALA A 49 -3.32 -3.08 -7.44
CA ALA A 49 -3.50 -4.46 -6.98
C ALA A 49 -3.77 -4.53 -5.47
N TYR A 50 -3.08 -3.72 -4.66
CA TYR A 50 -3.35 -3.64 -3.23
C TYR A 50 -4.79 -3.20 -2.94
N ASN A 51 -5.32 -2.22 -3.69
CA ASN A 51 -6.71 -1.80 -3.53
C ASN A 51 -7.69 -2.97 -3.73
N LEU A 52 -7.45 -3.85 -4.71
CA LEU A 52 -8.26 -5.06 -4.93
C LEU A 52 -8.16 -6.02 -3.74
N VAL A 53 -6.95 -6.30 -3.25
CA VAL A 53 -6.71 -7.16 -2.08
C VAL A 53 -7.40 -6.60 -0.83
N ARG A 54 -7.40 -5.27 -0.67
CA ARG A 54 -8.09 -4.60 0.42
C ARG A 54 -9.61 -4.70 0.28
N MET A 55 -10.14 -4.52 -0.93
CA MET A 55 -11.58 -4.64 -1.19
C MET A 55 -12.13 -6.05 -0.95
N ARG A 56 -11.28 -7.09 -1.00
CA ARG A 56 -11.67 -8.46 -0.61
C ARG A 56 -12.40 -8.50 0.73
N THR A 57 -11.98 -7.72 1.73
CA THR A 57 -12.65 -7.73 3.06
C THR A 57 -14.07 -7.19 3.03
N LEU A 58 -14.49 -6.52 1.96
CA LEU A 58 -15.87 -6.06 1.77
C LEU A 58 -16.78 -7.18 1.25
N ILE A 59 -16.22 -8.15 0.52
CA ILE A 59 -16.97 -9.29 -0.04
C ILE A 59 -17.21 -10.36 1.04
N TRP A 60 -16.19 -10.64 1.85
CA TRP A 60 -16.25 -11.66 2.92
C TRP A 60 -16.68 -11.09 4.28
N GLY A 61 -17.01 -9.79 4.33
CA GLY A 61 -17.45 -9.08 5.54
C GLY A 61 -18.95 -8.82 5.60
N LEU A 62 -19.72 -9.37 4.65
CA LEU A 62 -21.16 -9.59 4.73
C LEU A 62 -21.42 -10.99 5.27
#